data_AF-A0A542YI86-F1
#
_entry.id   AF-A0A542YI86-F1
#
_cell.length_a   1.000
_cell.length_b   1.000
_cell.length_c   1.000
_cell.angle_alpha   90.00
_cell.angle_beta   90.00
_cell.angle_gamma   90.00
#
_symmetry.space_group_name_H-M   'P 1'
#
loop_
_entity.id
_entity.type
_entity.pdbx_description
1 polymer ?
#
loop_
_entity_poly.entity_id
_entity_poly.type
_entity_poly.pdbx_seq_one_letter_code
_entity_poly.pdbx_strand_id
1 'polypeptide(L)'
;MSDIPTPQNSGARTPTARREHGRSPLLALALIVVGAAAWIACFVATLGVFATLEEGSPVPDGILGVPWAAAGLVLFTLPVGIGTVMLAGRGAASGTRRRPVLGAFLIIAGLVGLWAAWTLTMDKVITLVSPEAQLGCNFSVLVQCGANLSSAQGAVLGFPNPLIGLAGWAAVLVMGFALIAGAPLAQWFRVLFALGVTGAMVLVIWLIGQSVYVLGTLCPWCIVTWSVTIPTFWAAWGLLLSHSRNGVASRAGSIILGWAPLLTVLSYTVVAVLAQLRLDYLSML
;
A
#
# COMPACT_ATOMS: atom_id res chain seq x y z
N MET A 1 68.62 -41.88 -15.99
CA MET A 1 67.35 -41.61 -15.28
C MET A 1 67.00 -40.15 -15.54
N SER A 2 66.72 -39.75 -16.78
CA SER A 2 65.39 -39.76 -17.44
C SER A 2 64.38 -38.87 -16.71
N ASP A 3 64.50 -37.57 -16.96
CA ASP A 3 63.49 -36.55 -16.69
C ASP A 3 62.17 -36.93 -17.36
N ILE A 4 61.11 -37.03 -16.57
CA ILE A 4 59.74 -37.24 -17.03
C ILE A 4 59.11 -35.86 -17.26
N PRO A 5 58.74 -35.47 -18.49
CA PRO A 5 57.98 -34.26 -18.72
C PRO A 5 56.52 -34.51 -18.33
N THR A 6 55.99 -33.71 -17.40
CA THR A 6 54.55 -33.68 -17.11
C THR A 6 53.79 -33.05 -18.29
N PRO A 7 52.68 -33.66 -18.76
CA PRO A 7 51.92 -33.15 -19.89
C PRO A 7 51.23 -31.83 -19.56
N GLN A 8 51.36 -30.86 -20.47
CA GLN A 8 50.62 -29.60 -20.47
C GLN A 8 49.13 -29.89 -20.64
N ASN A 9 48.32 -29.50 -19.66
CA ASN A 9 46.86 -29.61 -19.72
C ASN A 9 46.30 -28.56 -20.68
N SER A 10 46.15 -28.96 -21.95
CA SER A 10 45.48 -28.21 -23.00
C SER A 10 43.96 -28.35 -22.86
N GLY A 11 43.30 -27.22 -22.60
CA GLY A 11 41.97 -26.93 -23.15
C GLY A 11 40.79 -27.74 -22.63
N ALA A 12 40.31 -27.41 -21.43
CA ALA A 12 38.90 -27.57 -21.10
C ALA A 12 38.24 -26.18 -21.06
N ARG A 13 37.84 -25.66 -22.22
CA ARG A 13 36.86 -24.57 -22.28
C ARG A 13 35.54 -25.15 -21.78
N THR A 14 35.15 -24.80 -20.56
CA THR A 14 33.81 -25.06 -20.02
C THR A 14 32.75 -24.47 -20.96
N PRO A 15 31.81 -25.26 -21.51
CA PRO A 15 30.67 -24.74 -22.23
C PRO A 15 29.60 -24.32 -21.23
N THR A 16 29.80 -23.20 -20.54
CA THR A 16 28.81 -22.66 -19.59
C THR A 16 28.56 -21.18 -19.83
N ALA A 17 28.17 -20.87 -21.06
CA ALA A 17 27.32 -19.72 -21.31
C ALA A 17 26.09 -20.21 -22.05
N ARG A 18 25.31 -21.08 -21.40
CA ARG A 18 23.88 -21.13 -21.66
C ARG A 18 23.41 -19.71 -21.36
N ARG A 19 23.29 -18.89 -22.40
CA ARG A 19 22.58 -17.61 -22.36
C ARG A 19 21.20 -17.98 -21.84
N GLU A 20 21.02 -17.87 -20.52
CA GLU A 20 19.70 -17.89 -19.94
C GLU A 20 18.92 -16.86 -20.71
N HIS A 21 17.85 -17.36 -21.33
CA HIS A 21 16.97 -16.65 -22.21
C HIS A 21 16.47 -15.41 -21.45
N GLY A 22 17.21 -14.32 -21.63
CA GLY A 22 17.06 -13.13 -20.83
C GLY A 22 15.68 -12.58 -21.07
N ARG A 23 14.81 -12.65 -20.06
CA ARG A 23 13.65 -11.74 -19.99
C ARG A 23 14.22 -10.34 -20.21
N SER A 24 13.91 -9.78 -21.38
CA SER A 24 14.62 -8.62 -21.89
C SER A 24 14.44 -7.45 -20.91
N PRO A 25 15.47 -6.65 -20.63
CA PRO A 25 15.34 -5.47 -19.76
C PRO A 25 14.25 -4.54 -20.28
N LEU A 26 14.06 -4.55 -21.60
CA LEU A 26 13.01 -3.87 -22.33
C LEU A 26 11.60 -4.32 -21.89
N LEU A 27 11.37 -5.62 -21.67
CA LEU A 27 10.07 -6.11 -21.19
C LEU A 27 9.78 -5.61 -19.77
N ALA A 28 10.76 -5.64 -18.88
CA ALA A 28 10.59 -5.18 -17.51
C ALA A 28 10.39 -3.65 -17.44
N LEU A 29 11.14 -2.90 -18.24
CA LEU A 29 10.97 -1.46 -18.37
C LEU A 29 9.60 -1.12 -18.98
N ALA A 30 9.17 -1.86 -20.00
CA ALA A 30 7.86 -1.70 -20.63
C ALA A 30 6.73 -1.96 -19.63
N LEU A 31 6.82 -3.01 -18.79
CA LEU A 31 5.83 -3.29 -17.75
C LEU A 31 5.73 -2.16 -16.72
N ILE A 32 6.85 -1.57 -16.31
CA ILE A 32 6.86 -0.43 -15.38
C ILE A 32 6.27 0.81 -16.04
N VAL A 33 6.73 1.16 -17.24
CA VAL A 33 6.31 2.39 -17.94
C VAL A 33 4.84 2.32 -18.31
N VAL A 34 4.40 1.23 -18.94
CA VAL A 34 3.00 1.05 -19.36
C VAL A 34 2.10 0.95 -18.12
N GLY A 35 2.51 0.19 -17.10
CA GLY A 35 1.75 0.08 -15.85
C GLY A 35 1.60 1.43 -15.13
N ALA A 36 2.68 2.20 -15.00
CA ALA A 36 2.65 3.52 -14.37
C ALA A 36 1.82 4.52 -15.18
N ALA A 37 1.96 4.54 -16.51
CA ALA A 37 1.18 5.41 -17.38
C ALA A 37 -0.32 5.09 -17.32
N ALA A 38 -0.69 3.81 -17.36
CA ALA A 38 -2.07 3.36 -17.24
C ALA A 38 -2.65 3.70 -15.86
N TRP A 39 -1.85 3.52 -14.79
CA TRP A 39 -2.23 3.92 -13.44
C TRP A 39 -2.49 5.42 -13.34
N ILE A 40 -1.58 6.27 -13.84
CA ILE A 40 -1.75 7.72 -13.82
C ILE A 40 -2.98 8.14 -14.63
N ALA A 41 -3.19 7.58 -15.82
CA ALA A 41 -4.34 7.89 -16.65
C ALA A 41 -5.66 7.54 -15.94
N CYS A 42 -5.75 6.36 -15.33
CA CYS A 42 -6.89 5.94 -14.52
C CYS A 42 -7.13 6.86 -13.31
N PHE A 43 -6.06 7.31 -12.65
CA PHE A 43 -6.15 8.15 -11.45
C PHE A 43 -6.66 9.55 -11.81
N VAL A 44 -6.10 10.14 -12.87
CA VAL A 44 -6.52 11.45 -13.39
C VAL A 44 -7.95 11.40 -13.90
N ALA A 45 -8.34 10.33 -14.61
CA ALA A 45 -9.73 10.14 -15.04
C ALA A 45 -10.68 10.06 -13.84
N THR A 46 -10.29 9.33 -12.79
CA THR A 46 -11.08 9.23 -11.55
C THR A 46 -11.25 10.61 -10.89
N LEU A 47 -10.16 11.39 -10.77
CA LEU A 47 -10.21 12.76 -10.25
C LEU A 47 -11.11 13.68 -11.10
N GLY A 48 -10.99 13.59 -12.42
CA GLY A 48 -11.80 14.36 -13.36
C GLY A 48 -13.29 14.10 -13.19
N VAL A 49 -13.68 12.83 -12.98
CA VAL A 49 -15.07 12.49 -12.68
C VAL A 49 -15.51 13.17 -11.39
N PHE A 50 -14.79 13.01 -10.27
CA PHE A 50 -15.15 13.65 -9.00
C PHE A 50 -15.16 15.17 -9.04
N ALA A 51 -14.36 15.81 -9.91
CA ALA A 51 -14.39 17.26 -10.11
C ALA A 51 -15.65 17.74 -10.84
N THR A 52 -16.33 16.85 -11.57
CA THR A 52 -17.54 17.15 -12.35
C THR A 52 -18.83 16.60 -11.75
N LEU A 53 -18.74 15.77 -10.71
CA LEU A 53 -19.90 15.18 -10.05
C LEU A 53 -20.54 16.19 -9.09
N GLU A 54 -21.75 16.61 -9.44
CA GLU A 54 -22.62 17.44 -8.60
C GLU A 54 -23.72 16.58 -7.94
N GLU A 55 -24.25 17.04 -6.81
CA GLU A 55 -25.32 16.37 -6.07
C GLU A 55 -26.59 16.25 -6.93
N GLY A 56 -27.14 15.05 -7.04
CA GLY A 56 -28.33 14.79 -7.88
C GLY A 56 -28.05 14.73 -9.39
N SER A 57 -26.78 14.71 -9.81
CA SER A 57 -26.43 14.42 -11.20
C SER A 57 -27.01 13.06 -11.64
N PRO A 58 -27.65 12.96 -12.82
CA PRO A 58 -28.15 11.68 -13.31
C PRO A 58 -26.98 10.70 -13.41
N VAL A 59 -27.17 9.45 -13.00
CA VAL A 59 -26.16 8.38 -13.05
C VAL A 59 -25.48 8.45 -14.43
N PRO A 60 -24.25 8.97 -14.55
CA PRO A 60 -23.64 9.09 -15.86
C PRO A 60 -23.42 7.67 -16.39
N ASP A 61 -23.49 7.45 -17.71
CA ASP A 61 -23.03 6.18 -18.30
C ASP A 61 -21.57 5.87 -17.89
N GLY A 62 -20.82 6.90 -17.47
CA GLY A 62 -19.49 6.86 -16.84
C GLY A 62 -19.43 6.52 -15.33
N ILE A 63 -20.55 6.27 -14.64
CA ILE A 63 -20.53 5.62 -13.30
C ILE A 63 -20.24 4.13 -13.40
N LEU A 64 -20.49 3.48 -14.54
CA LEU A 64 -19.84 2.22 -14.88
C LEU A 64 -18.34 2.42 -15.19
N GLY A 65 -17.96 3.69 -15.36
CA GLY A 65 -16.63 4.16 -15.72
C GLY A 65 -15.63 4.22 -14.57
N VAL A 66 -16.03 4.87 -13.49
CA VAL A 66 -15.28 4.91 -12.22
C VAL A 66 -14.89 3.51 -11.70
N PRO A 67 -15.79 2.49 -11.70
CA PRO A 67 -15.48 1.10 -11.37
C PRO A 67 -14.42 0.45 -12.24
N TRP A 68 -14.26 0.83 -13.51
CA TRP A 68 -13.17 0.29 -14.32
C TRP A 68 -11.91 1.13 -14.20
N ALA A 69 -12.03 2.46 -14.06
CA ALA A 69 -10.89 3.36 -13.99
C ALA A 69 -10.12 3.12 -12.71
N ALA A 70 -10.81 3.16 -11.58
CA ALA A 70 -10.13 2.87 -10.34
C ALA A 70 -9.75 1.36 -10.26
N ALA A 71 -10.43 0.43 -10.98
CA ALA A 71 -10.06 -1.00 -10.93
C ALA A 71 -8.80 -1.22 -11.75
N GLY A 72 -8.63 -0.41 -12.80
CA GLY A 72 -7.37 -0.18 -13.48
C GLY A 72 -6.27 0.25 -12.50
N LEU A 73 -6.54 1.10 -11.50
CA LEU A 73 -5.53 1.44 -10.49
C LEU A 73 -5.05 0.21 -9.71
N VAL A 74 -5.95 -0.72 -9.39
CA VAL A 74 -5.59 -1.98 -8.72
C VAL A 74 -4.85 -2.90 -9.70
N LEU A 75 -5.35 -3.06 -10.92
CA LEU A 75 -4.81 -3.99 -11.92
C LEU A 75 -3.44 -3.54 -12.46
N PHE A 76 -3.24 -2.24 -12.68
CA PHE A 76 -2.01 -1.68 -13.25
C PHE A 76 -0.87 -1.51 -12.23
N THR A 77 -1.13 -1.67 -10.93
CA THR A 77 -0.04 -1.78 -9.93
C THR A 77 0.73 -3.10 -10.05
N LEU A 78 0.09 -4.18 -10.51
CA LEU A 78 0.70 -5.49 -10.64
C LEU A 78 1.80 -5.53 -11.73
N PRO A 79 1.60 -5.01 -12.97
CA PRO A 79 2.68 -4.87 -13.95
C PRO A 79 3.88 -4.08 -13.45
N VAL A 80 3.66 -2.98 -12.70
CA VAL A 80 4.74 -2.18 -12.10
C VAL A 80 5.54 -3.02 -11.09
N GLY A 81 4.84 -3.75 -10.22
CA GLY A 81 5.45 -4.68 -9.27
C GLY A 81 6.27 -5.78 -9.96
N ILE A 82 5.70 -6.43 -10.98
CA ILE A 82 6.34 -7.49 -11.76
C ILE A 82 7.59 -6.97 -12.48
N GLY A 83 7.49 -5.82 -13.16
CA GLY A 83 8.64 -5.21 -13.84
C GLY A 83 9.76 -4.83 -12.86
N THR A 84 9.40 -4.33 -11.67
CA THR A 84 10.37 -4.03 -10.60
C THR A 84 11.12 -5.29 -10.15
N VAL A 85 10.40 -6.40 -9.94
CA VAL A 85 11.01 -7.69 -9.59
C VAL A 85 11.95 -8.19 -10.68
N MET A 86 11.54 -8.08 -11.95
CA MET A 86 12.34 -8.50 -13.10
C MET A 86 13.63 -7.67 -13.27
N LEU A 87 13.61 -6.36 -13.01
CA LEU A 87 14.80 -5.51 -13.07
C LEU A 87 15.74 -5.76 -11.88
N ALA A 88 15.21 -5.81 -10.66
CA ALA A 88 16.03 -5.98 -9.46
C ALA A 88 16.66 -7.37 -9.36
N GLY A 89 16.01 -8.42 -9.89
CA GLY A 89 16.60 -9.76 -10.00
C GLY A 89 17.89 -9.84 -10.81
N ARG A 90 18.21 -8.81 -11.62
CA ARG A 90 19.45 -8.73 -12.43
C ARG A 90 20.57 -7.94 -11.76
N GLY A 91 20.23 -7.05 -10.84
CA GLY A 91 21.17 -6.14 -10.16
C GLY A 91 21.35 -6.45 -8.68
N ALA A 92 20.77 -7.56 -8.17
CA ALA A 92 20.94 -7.99 -6.79
C ALA A 92 22.41 -8.34 -6.53
N ALA A 93 23.19 -7.34 -6.11
CA ALA A 93 24.51 -7.55 -5.56
C ALA A 93 24.40 -8.53 -4.38
N SER A 94 25.38 -9.43 -4.27
CA SER A 94 25.45 -10.56 -3.33
C SER A 94 25.50 -10.21 -1.83
N GLY A 95 25.07 -9.01 -1.43
CA GLY A 95 25.10 -8.52 -0.04
C GLY A 95 23.79 -7.95 0.52
N THR A 96 22.75 -7.73 -0.29
CA THR A 96 21.46 -7.20 0.22
C THR A 96 20.65 -8.30 0.89
N ARG A 97 20.47 -8.23 2.22
CA ARG A 97 19.64 -9.20 2.96
C ARG A 97 18.20 -9.11 2.48
N ARG A 98 17.74 -10.09 1.71
CA ARG A 98 16.33 -10.21 1.29
C ARG A 98 15.44 -10.27 2.53
N ARG A 99 14.34 -9.52 2.52
CA ARG A 99 13.33 -9.50 3.59
C ARG A 99 11.98 -9.98 3.05
N PRO A 100 11.87 -11.25 2.62
CA PRO A 100 10.70 -11.75 1.90
C PRO A 100 9.42 -11.66 2.75
N VAL A 101 9.51 -11.91 4.05
CA VAL A 101 8.38 -11.82 4.98
C VAL A 101 7.83 -10.39 5.04
N LEU A 102 8.71 -9.40 5.20
CA LEU A 102 8.33 -7.98 5.23
C LEU A 102 7.74 -7.54 3.88
N GLY A 103 8.36 -7.96 2.78
CA GLY A 103 7.86 -7.67 1.43
C GLY A 103 6.47 -8.28 1.19
N ALA A 104 6.25 -9.54 1.57
CA ALA A 104 4.96 -10.21 1.46
C ALA A 104 3.89 -9.51 2.33
N PHE A 105 4.25 -9.13 3.56
CA PHE A 105 3.36 -8.35 4.43
C PHE A 105 2.93 -7.03 3.77
N LEU A 106 3.88 -6.23 3.23
CA LEU A 106 3.55 -4.97 2.56
C LEU A 106 2.69 -5.18 1.31
N ILE A 107 2.89 -6.27 0.57
CA ILE A 107 2.01 -6.61 -0.56
C ILE A 107 0.59 -6.91 -0.07
N ILE A 108 0.44 -7.74 0.95
CA ILE A 108 -0.88 -8.06 1.51
C ILE A 108 -1.56 -6.80 2.05
N ALA A 109 -0.84 -5.99 2.83
CA ALA A 109 -1.33 -4.73 3.37
C ALA A 109 -1.75 -3.76 2.25
N GLY A 110 -0.94 -3.63 1.21
CA GLY A 110 -1.23 -2.81 0.04
C GLY A 110 -2.47 -3.27 -0.74
N LEU A 111 -2.64 -4.59 -0.93
CA LEU A 111 -3.83 -5.15 -1.60
C LEU A 111 -5.10 -4.93 -0.78
N VAL A 112 -5.05 -5.21 0.52
CA VAL A 112 -6.19 -5.02 1.44
C VAL A 112 -6.57 -3.53 1.53
N GLY A 113 -5.57 -2.66 1.63
CA GLY A 113 -5.77 -1.21 1.67
C GLY A 113 -6.32 -0.66 0.37
N LEU A 114 -5.82 -1.12 -0.79
CA LEU A 114 -6.37 -0.76 -2.09
C LEU A 114 -7.83 -1.21 -2.23
N TRP A 115 -8.15 -2.42 -1.78
CA TRP A 115 -9.52 -2.92 -1.81
C TRP A 115 -10.46 -2.11 -0.91
N ALA A 116 -10.02 -1.69 0.27
CA ALA A 116 -10.82 -0.81 1.12
C ALA A 116 -11.00 0.58 0.50
N ALA A 117 -9.92 1.19 -0.01
CA ALA A 117 -9.96 2.49 -0.67
C ALA A 117 -10.83 2.47 -1.94
N TRP A 118 -10.78 1.37 -2.68
CA TRP A 118 -11.66 1.08 -3.80
C TRP A 118 -13.12 1.16 -3.39
N THR A 119 -13.51 0.31 -2.45
CA THR A 119 -14.91 0.20 -2.05
C THR A 119 -15.42 1.52 -1.47
N LEU A 120 -14.60 2.22 -0.67
CA LEU A 120 -14.93 3.56 -0.18
C LEU A 120 -15.10 4.59 -1.30
N THR A 121 -14.32 4.50 -2.37
CA THR A 121 -14.47 5.40 -3.53
C THR A 121 -15.81 5.15 -4.21
N MET A 122 -16.20 3.88 -4.36
CA MET A 122 -17.48 3.48 -4.96
C MET A 122 -18.66 3.91 -4.09
N ASP A 123 -18.57 3.65 -2.77
CA ASP A 123 -19.57 4.09 -1.80
C ASP A 123 -19.72 5.62 -1.81
N LYS A 124 -18.61 6.38 -1.94
CA LYS A 124 -18.67 7.84 -2.05
C LYS A 124 -19.46 8.28 -3.28
N VAL A 125 -19.19 7.68 -4.44
CA VAL A 125 -19.93 8.01 -5.68
C VAL A 125 -21.43 7.76 -5.51
N ILE A 126 -21.80 6.62 -4.93
CA ILE A 126 -23.20 6.29 -4.67
C ILE A 126 -23.86 7.34 -3.78
N THR A 127 -23.20 7.74 -2.69
CA THR A 127 -23.74 8.77 -1.77
C THR A 127 -23.84 10.17 -2.39
N LEU A 128 -23.04 10.48 -3.43
CA LEU A 128 -23.12 11.77 -4.13
C LEU A 128 -24.28 11.82 -5.13
N VAL A 129 -24.56 10.71 -5.80
CA VAL A 129 -25.65 10.62 -6.78
C VAL A 129 -27.00 10.42 -6.11
N SER A 130 -27.03 9.59 -5.07
CA SER A 130 -28.23 9.27 -4.31
C SER A 130 -27.95 9.43 -2.81
N PRO A 131 -28.10 10.64 -2.25
CA PRO A 131 -27.82 10.91 -0.83
C PRO A 131 -28.62 10.02 0.15
N GLU A 132 -29.81 9.58 -0.25
CA GLU A 132 -30.65 8.67 0.54
C GLU A 132 -30.32 7.17 0.33
N ALA A 133 -29.31 6.84 -0.48
CA ALA A 133 -28.93 5.46 -0.72
C ALA A 133 -28.41 4.79 0.56
N GLN A 134 -28.99 3.64 0.90
CA GLN A 134 -28.48 2.79 1.97
C GLN A 134 -27.30 1.97 1.45
N LEU A 135 -26.10 2.29 1.94
CA LEU A 135 -24.90 1.52 1.64
C LEU A 135 -24.95 0.16 2.34
N GLY A 136 -24.47 -0.90 1.68
CA GLY A 136 -24.44 -2.25 2.23
C GLY A 136 -23.51 -2.44 3.45
N CYS A 137 -22.67 -1.45 3.73
CA CYS A 137 -21.80 -1.37 4.90
C CYS A 137 -22.40 -0.54 6.06
N ASN A 138 -23.65 -0.07 5.92
CA ASN A 138 -24.43 0.52 7.00
C ASN A 138 -25.24 -0.59 7.69
N PHE A 139 -24.76 -1.11 8.82
CA PHE A 139 -25.42 -2.22 9.53
C PHE A 139 -26.29 -1.75 10.69
N SER A 140 -25.94 -0.63 11.31
CA SER A 140 -26.64 -0.11 12.50
C SER A 140 -26.42 1.39 12.66
N VAL A 141 -27.06 2.00 13.66
CA VAL A 141 -26.85 3.42 14.00
C VAL A 141 -25.38 3.70 14.33
N LEU A 142 -24.69 2.74 14.95
CA LEU A 142 -23.28 2.88 15.31
C LEU A 142 -22.33 2.53 14.17
N VAL A 143 -22.76 1.70 13.21
CA VAL A 143 -21.94 1.25 12.09
C VAL A 143 -22.46 1.83 10.78
N GLN A 144 -21.98 3.02 10.44
CA GLN A 144 -22.40 3.80 9.27
C GLN A 144 -21.20 4.28 8.45
N CYS A 145 -21.01 3.67 7.27
CA CYS A 145 -20.04 4.14 6.29
C CYS A 145 -20.49 5.46 5.65
N GLY A 146 -21.79 5.57 5.36
CA GLY A 146 -22.38 6.72 4.66
C GLY A 146 -22.19 8.03 5.41
N ALA A 147 -22.48 8.06 6.72
CA ALA A 147 -22.30 9.25 7.56
C ALA A 147 -20.84 9.73 7.57
N ASN A 148 -19.88 8.81 7.65
CA ASN A 148 -18.46 9.16 7.62
C ASN A 148 -18.05 9.69 6.24
N LEU A 149 -18.54 9.09 5.15
CA LEU A 149 -18.23 9.49 3.79
C LEU A 149 -18.86 10.83 3.40
N SER A 150 -20.07 11.13 3.85
CA SER A 150 -20.79 12.39 3.56
C SER A 150 -20.33 13.56 4.44
N SER A 151 -19.66 13.29 5.56
CA SER A 151 -19.10 14.31 6.44
C SER A 151 -18.02 15.18 5.77
N ALA A 152 -17.82 16.41 6.28
CA ALA A 152 -16.74 17.29 5.84
C ALA A 152 -15.35 16.64 6.03
N GLN A 153 -15.21 15.80 7.07
CA GLN A 153 -14.01 15.03 7.36
C GLN A 153 -13.72 13.97 6.28
N GLY A 154 -14.73 13.55 5.51
CA GLY A 154 -14.59 12.62 4.38
C GLY A 154 -13.87 13.18 3.15
N ALA A 155 -13.64 14.50 3.10
CA ALA A 155 -12.99 15.19 1.98
C ALA A 155 -12.06 16.33 2.45
N VAL A 156 -11.09 16.04 3.33
CA VAL A 156 -10.27 17.07 4.00
C VAL A 156 -9.40 17.91 3.07
N LEU A 157 -9.02 17.37 1.91
CA LEU A 157 -8.20 18.07 0.91
C LEU A 157 -9.04 18.66 -0.24
N GLY A 158 -10.36 18.76 -0.06
CA GLY A 158 -11.29 19.22 -1.10
C GLY A 158 -11.68 18.13 -2.11
N PHE A 159 -11.17 16.91 -1.94
CA PHE A 159 -11.56 15.73 -2.71
C PHE A 159 -11.72 14.53 -1.76
N PRO A 160 -12.44 13.46 -2.18
CA PRO A 160 -12.69 12.32 -1.31
C PRO A 160 -11.39 11.66 -0.81
N ASN A 161 -11.27 11.52 0.52
CA ASN A 161 -10.11 10.87 1.15
C ASN A 161 -9.78 9.47 0.61
N PRO A 162 -10.75 8.63 0.18
CA PRO A 162 -10.44 7.32 -0.41
C PRO A 162 -9.48 7.39 -1.62
N LEU A 163 -9.46 8.50 -2.36
CA LEU A 163 -8.52 8.69 -3.47
C LEU A 163 -7.06 8.83 -2.99
N ILE A 164 -6.84 9.42 -1.82
CA ILE A 164 -5.52 9.43 -1.16
C ILE A 164 -5.09 7.99 -0.87
N GLY A 165 -6.05 7.16 -0.41
CA GLY A 165 -5.83 5.73 -0.16
C GLY A 165 -5.40 4.98 -1.42
N LEU A 166 -6.08 5.18 -2.55
CA LEU A 166 -5.73 4.53 -3.82
C LEU A 166 -4.26 4.81 -4.23
N ALA A 167 -3.81 6.05 -4.08
CA ALA A 167 -2.42 6.43 -4.35
C ALA A 167 -1.43 5.87 -3.31
N GLY A 168 -1.74 6.00 -2.02
CA GLY A 168 -0.87 5.58 -0.92
C GLY A 168 -0.64 4.06 -0.91
N TRP A 169 -1.71 3.27 -1.07
CA TRP A 169 -1.62 1.81 -1.05
C TRP A 169 -0.90 1.23 -2.27
N ALA A 170 -0.99 1.88 -3.43
CA ALA A 170 -0.17 1.54 -4.59
C ALA A 170 1.33 1.69 -4.28
N ALA A 171 1.74 2.76 -3.58
CA ALA A 171 3.14 2.94 -3.17
C ALA A 171 3.60 1.84 -2.17
N VAL A 172 2.74 1.43 -1.25
CA VAL A 172 3.02 0.32 -0.32
C VAL A 172 3.20 -1.01 -1.06
N LEU A 173 2.39 -1.29 -2.08
CA LEU A 173 2.57 -2.47 -2.94
C LEU A 173 3.91 -2.47 -3.64
N VAL A 174 4.27 -1.35 -4.28
CA VAL A 174 5.54 -1.21 -5.01
C VAL A 174 6.72 -1.43 -4.06
N MET A 175 6.66 -0.88 -2.84
CA MET A 175 7.67 -1.13 -1.80
C MET A 175 7.77 -2.62 -1.46
N GLY A 176 6.64 -3.31 -1.29
CA GLY A 176 6.61 -4.74 -1.01
C GLY A 176 7.27 -5.58 -2.11
N PHE A 177 6.95 -5.31 -3.38
CA PHE A 177 7.60 -5.97 -4.53
C PHE A 177 9.10 -5.68 -4.59
N ALA A 178 9.52 -4.43 -4.34
CA ALA A 178 10.92 -4.05 -4.32
C ALA A 178 11.71 -4.81 -3.23
N LEU A 179 11.12 -5.03 -2.05
CA LEU A 179 11.73 -5.81 -0.97
C LEU A 179 11.85 -7.30 -1.30
N ILE A 180 10.83 -7.90 -1.93
CA ILE A 180 10.90 -9.31 -2.39
C ILE A 180 11.98 -9.47 -3.45
N ALA A 181 12.07 -8.52 -4.37
CA ALA A 181 13.06 -8.53 -5.42
C ALA A 181 14.50 -8.33 -4.92
N GLY A 182 14.67 -7.85 -3.68
CA GLY A 182 15.97 -7.48 -3.13
C GLY A 182 16.55 -6.22 -3.76
N ALA A 183 15.69 -5.29 -4.21
CA ALA A 183 16.13 -4.03 -4.80
C ALA A 183 16.96 -3.22 -3.79
N PRO A 184 18.11 -2.65 -4.21
CA PRO A 184 18.90 -1.77 -3.35
C PRO A 184 18.19 -0.41 -3.20
N LEU A 185 17.36 -0.30 -2.16
CA LEU A 185 16.61 0.93 -1.89
C LEU A 185 17.54 2.03 -1.39
N ALA A 186 17.55 3.16 -2.11
CA ALA A 186 18.28 4.35 -1.70
C ALA A 186 17.73 4.91 -0.37
N GLN A 187 18.59 5.58 0.41
CA GLN A 187 18.20 6.11 1.71
C GLN A 187 17.05 7.12 1.61
N TRP A 188 17.09 8.03 0.64
CA TRP A 188 16.03 9.01 0.41
C TRP A 188 14.67 8.34 0.15
N PHE A 189 14.66 7.21 -0.58
CA PHE A 189 13.44 6.48 -0.89
C PHE A 189 12.82 5.86 0.38
N ARG A 190 13.66 5.27 1.24
CA ARG A 190 13.21 4.76 2.55
C ARG A 190 12.68 5.87 3.45
N VAL A 191 13.31 7.06 3.42
CA VAL A 191 12.84 8.23 4.18
C VAL A 191 11.50 8.70 3.66
N LEU A 192 11.35 8.91 2.35
CA LEU A 192 10.07 9.33 1.76
C LEU A 192 8.95 8.33 2.03
N PHE A 193 9.23 7.03 1.94
CA PHE A 193 8.26 6.00 2.29
C PHE A 193 7.82 6.10 3.76
N ALA A 194 8.77 6.20 4.69
CA ALA A 194 8.45 6.35 6.12
C ALA A 194 7.67 7.65 6.40
N LEU A 195 8.02 8.76 5.76
CA LEU A 195 7.29 10.03 5.88
C LEU A 195 5.87 9.93 5.31
N GLY A 196 5.69 9.30 4.14
CA GLY A 196 4.37 9.09 3.55
C GLY A 196 3.47 8.24 4.45
N VAL A 197 4.00 7.12 4.98
CA VAL A 197 3.25 6.28 5.92
C VAL A 197 3.01 6.99 7.26
N THR A 198 3.91 7.87 7.70
CA THR A 198 3.68 8.73 8.87
C THR A 198 2.54 9.71 8.64
N GLY A 199 2.48 10.35 7.47
CA GLY A 199 1.35 11.20 7.07
C GLY A 199 0.03 10.42 7.07
N ALA A 200 0.03 9.21 6.51
CA ALA A 200 -1.14 8.32 6.55
C ALA A 200 -1.55 7.97 7.99
N MET A 201 -0.61 7.65 8.86
CA MET A 201 -0.87 7.36 10.27
C MET A 201 -1.47 8.57 11.00
N VAL A 202 -0.93 9.77 10.79
CA VAL A 202 -1.47 11.01 11.41
C VAL A 202 -2.89 11.26 10.95
N LEU A 203 -3.16 11.15 9.64
CA LEU A 203 -4.50 11.30 9.09
C LEU A 203 -5.47 10.26 9.66
N VAL A 204 -5.04 9.00 9.77
CA VAL A 204 -5.81 7.91 10.36
C VAL A 204 -6.16 8.17 11.82
N ILE A 205 -5.18 8.57 12.64
CA ILE A 205 -5.41 8.89 14.06
C ILE A 205 -6.44 10.01 14.19
N TRP A 206 -6.31 11.06 13.36
CA TRP A 206 -7.27 12.14 13.34
C TRP A 206 -8.67 11.68 12.92
N LEU A 207 -8.80 10.89 11.84
CA LEU A 207 -10.09 10.36 11.36
C LEU A 207 -10.76 9.40 12.35
N ILE A 208 -9.98 8.57 13.06
CA ILE A 208 -10.48 7.75 14.17
C ILE A 208 -11.05 8.67 15.26
N GLY A 209 -10.33 9.73 15.61
CA GLY A 209 -10.81 10.75 16.56
C GLY A 209 -12.12 11.40 16.10
N GLN A 210 -12.23 11.80 14.84
CA GLN A 210 -13.47 12.36 14.29
C GLN A 210 -14.63 11.36 14.35
N SER A 211 -14.37 10.10 13.99
CA SER A 211 -15.38 9.04 14.00
C SER A 211 -15.91 8.78 15.42
N VAL A 212 -15.01 8.64 16.40
CA VAL A 212 -15.37 8.27 17.78
C VAL A 212 -15.92 9.45 18.59
N TYR A 213 -15.37 10.65 18.42
CA TYR A 213 -15.66 11.79 19.32
C TYR A 213 -16.57 12.85 18.71
N VAL A 214 -16.74 12.88 17.38
CA VAL A 214 -17.53 13.91 16.69
C VAL A 214 -18.75 13.30 16.02
N LEU A 215 -18.55 12.26 15.18
CA LEU A 215 -19.62 11.62 14.43
C LEU A 215 -20.40 10.60 15.28
N GLY A 216 -19.73 9.91 16.20
CA GLY A 216 -20.33 8.85 17.01
C GLY A 216 -20.59 7.56 16.21
N THR A 217 -19.96 7.40 15.05
CA THR A 217 -20.19 6.29 14.11
C THR A 217 -18.88 5.67 13.65
N LEU A 218 -18.90 4.37 13.35
CA LEU A 218 -17.78 3.59 12.88
C LEU A 218 -18.03 3.11 11.45
N CYS A 219 -17.04 3.31 10.58
CA CYS A 219 -17.07 2.79 9.21
C CYS A 219 -16.22 1.51 9.11
N PRO A 220 -16.79 0.36 8.70
CA PRO A 220 -16.04 -0.90 8.55
C PRO A 220 -14.87 -0.79 7.58
N TRP A 221 -15.03 -0.08 6.47
CA TRP A 221 -13.96 0.10 5.48
C TRP A 221 -12.84 1.02 5.97
N CYS A 222 -13.16 2.04 6.77
CA CYS A 222 -12.16 2.83 7.48
C CYS A 222 -11.38 1.94 8.46
N ILE A 223 -12.07 1.02 9.17
CA ILE A 223 -11.44 0.01 10.04
C ILE A 223 -10.45 -0.85 9.27
N VAL A 224 -10.85 -1.39 8.12
CA VAL A 224 -9.93 -2.15 7.27
C VAL A 224 -8.71 -1.29 6.90
N THR A 225 -8.92 -0.05 6.47
CA THR A 225 -7.83 0.87 6.08
C THR A 225 -6.85 1.13 7.22
N TRP A 226 -7.32 1.51 8.40
CA TRP A 226 -6.41 1.80 9.51
C TRP A 226 -5.78 0.53 10.09
N SER A 227 -6.46 -0.61 10.00
CA SER A 227 -5.90 -1.91 10.42
C SER A 227 -4.66 -2.30 9.61
N VAL A 228 -4.58 -1.95 8.33
CA VAL A 228 -3.34 -2.18 7.57
C VAL A 228 -2.34 -1.02 7.67
N THR A 229 -2.80 0.19 8.00
CA THR A 229 -1.92 1.37 8.14
C THR A 229 -1.00 1.24 9.35
N ILE A 230 -1.54 0.82 10.49
CA ILE A 230 -0.81 0.71 11.76
C ILE A 230 0.42 -0.22 11.66
N PRO A 231 0.29 -1.49 11.23
CA PRO A 231 1.45 -2.36 11.08
C PRO A 231 2.39 -1.91 9.96
N THR A 232 1.87 -1.26 8.90
CA THR A 232 2.68 -0.69 7.82
C THR A 232 3.58 0.44 8.34
N PHE A 233 3.10 1.25 9.29
CA PHE A 233 3.90 2.29 9.95
C PHE A 233 5.07 1.72 10.73
N TRP A 234 4.84 0.71 11.56
CA TRP A 234 5.90 0.05 12.31
C TRP A 234 6.92 -0.63 11.38
N ALA A 235 6.43 -1.26 10.31
CA ALA A 235 7.26 -1.84 9.25
C ALA A 235 8.13 -0.77 8.55
N ALA A 236 7.56 0.38 8.18
CA ALA A 236 8.26 1.45 7.47
C ALA A 236 9.37 2.07 8.34
N TRP A 237 9.07 2.40 9.60
CA TRP A 237 10.04 2.95 10.54
C TRP A 237 11.12 1.94 10.92
N GLY A 238 10.75 0.69 11.18
CA GLY A 238 11.70 -0.39 11.42
C GLY A 238 12.64 -0.62 10.22
N LEU A 239 12.11 -0.56 8.99
CA LEU A 239 12.89 -0.65 7.76
C LEU A 239 13.87 0.51 7.61
N LEU A 240 13.41 1.75 7.79
CA LEU A 240 14.24 2.96 7.70
C LEU A 240 15.38 2.92 8.71
N LEU A 241 15.05 2.70 9.99
CA LEU A 241 16.00 2.76 11.09
C LEU A 241 17.02 1.62 11.01
N SER A 242 16.61 0.40 10.66
CA SER A 242 17.51 -0.75 10.56
C SER A 242 18.63 -0.56 9.52
N HIS A 243 18.46 0.35 8.56
CA HIS A 243 19.47 0.70 7.55
C HIS A 243 20.23 2.00 7.85
N SER A 244 20.03 2.59 9.04
CA SER A 244 20.79 3.75 9.48
C SER A 244 22.26 3.40 9.68
N ARG A 245 23.15 4.35 9.37
CA ARG A 245 24.59 4.25 9.66
C ARG A 245 24.89 4.40 11.16
N ASN A 246 23.97 4.97 11.92
CA ASN A 246 24.08 5.08 13.37
C ASN A 246 23.72 3.71 13.99
N GLY A 247 24.65 3.11 14.74
CA GLY A 247 24.48 1.80 15.35
C GLY A 247 23.30 1.71 16.34
N VAL A 248 23.01 2.79 17.06
CA VAL A 248 21.85 2.86 17.97
C VAL A 248 20.55 2.83 17.17
N ALA A 249 20.46 3.65 16.12
CA ALA A 249 19.28 3.68 15.24
C ALA A 249 19.07 2.35 14.51
N SER A 250 20.15 1.73 14.02
CA SER A 250 20.09 0.40 13.38
C SER A 250 19.56 -0.67 14.33
N ARG A 251 20.04 -0.68 15.57
CA ARG A 251 19.55 -1.59 16.61
C ARG A 251 18.08 -1.33 16.93
N ALA A 252 17.70 -0.07 17.16
CA ALA A 252 16.31 0.31 17.40
C ALA A 252 15.40 -0.17 16.25
N GLY A 253 15.80 0.02 14.99
CA GLY A 253 15.06 -0.46 13.83
C GLY A 253 14.88 -1.98 13.79
N SER A 254 15.91 -2.74 14.14
CA SER A 254 15.81 -4.20 14.22
C SER A 254 14.84 -4.66 15.33
N ILE A 255 14.85 -3.98 16.47
CA ILE A 255 13.93 -4.22 17.59
C ILE A 255 12.49 -3.90 17.15
N ILE A 256 12.26 -2.72 16.55
CA ILE A 256 10.93 -2.33 16.06
C ILE A 256 10.38 -3.38 15.08
N LEU A 257 11.19 -3.90 14.17
CA LEU A 257 10.74 -4.95 13.24
C LEU A 257 10.40 -6.26 13.95
N GLY A 258 11.17 -6.67 14.95
CA GLY A 258 10.89 -7.88 15.74
C GLY A 258 9.62 -7.75 16.58
N TRP A 259 9.36 -6.56 17.11
CA TRP A 259 8.20 -6.27 17.98
C TRP A 259 7.03 -5.63 17.24
N ALA A 260 7.10 -5.45 15.92
CA ALA A 260 6.04 -4.82 15.13
C ALA A 260 4.65 -5.46 15.34
N PRO A 261 4.50 -6.80 15.44
CA PRO A 261 3.21 -7.41 15.76
C PRO A 261 2.69 -6.97 17.13
N LEU A 262 3.53 -6.93 18.16
CA LEU A 262 3.12 -6.48 19.50
C LEU A 262 2.74 -4.99 19.48
N LEU A 263 3.58 -4.14 18.88
CA LEU A 263 3.30 -2.70 18.76
C LEU A 263 1.98 -2.45 18.03
N THR A 264 1.67 -3.27 17.03
CA THR A 264 0.41 -3.22 16.29
C THR A 264 -0.78 -3.61 17.18
N VAL A 265 -0.69 -4.75 17.89
CA VAL A 265 -1.73 -5.20 18.82
C VAL A 265 -1.98 -4.15 19.90
N LEU A 266 -0.93 -3.60 20.51
CA LEU A 266 -1.05 -2.53 21.51
C LEU A 266 -1.74 -1.30 20.92
N SER A 267 -1.42 -0.92 19.69
CA SER A 267 -2.06 0.20 19.00
C SER A 267 -3.57 -0.06 18.81
N TYR A 268 -3.95 -1.28 18.42
CA TYR A 268 -5.36 -1.66 18.31
C TYR A 268 -6.06 -1.66 19.66
N THR A 269 -5.40 -2.16 20.72
CA THR A 269 -5.96 -2.14 22.07
C THR A 269 -6.26 -0.70 22.51
N VAL A 270 -5.34 0.24 22.24
CA VAL A 270 -5.57 1.66 22.54
C VAL A 270 -6.80 2.18 21.78
N VAL A 271 -6.90 1.93 20.47
CA VAL A 271 -8.06 2.38 19.67
C VAL A 271 -9.36 1.75 20.18
N ALA A 272 -9.36 0.44 20.47
CA ALA A 272 -10.53 -0.29 20.97
C ALA A 272 -10.99 0.21 22.34
N VAL A 273 -10.06 0.46 23.27
CA VAL A 273 -10.37 1.04 24.59
C VAL A 273 -10.96 2.44 24.44
N LEU A 274 -10.36 3.30 23.61
CA LEU A 274 -10.88 4.66 23.39
C LEU A 274 -12.28 4.63 22.76
N ALA A 275 -12.52 3.72 21.80
CA ALA A 275 -13.84 3.54 21.21
C ALA A 275 -14.86 3.02 22.23
N GLN A 276 -14.51 2.03 23.06
CA GLN A 276 -15.39 1.49 24.09
C GLN A 276 -15.75 2.55 25.14
N LEU A 277 -14.78 3.33 25.61
CA LEU A 277 -15.01 4.37 26.62
C LEU A 277 -15.94 5.50 26.14
N ARG A 278 -16.12 5.65 24.82
CA ARG A 278 -16.96 6.71 24.24
C ARG A 278 -18.25 6.24 23.62
N LEU A 279 -18.22 5.13 22.91
CA LEU A 279 -19.38 4.59 22.20
C LEU A 279 -20.13 3.52 23.01
N ASP A 280 -19.52 3.03 24.09
CA ASP A 280 -20.03 1.96 24.95
C ASP A 280 -20.55 0.74 24.17
N TYR A 281 -19.82 0.33 23.13
CA TYR A 281 -20.26 -0.70 22.19
C TYR A 281 -20.64 -2.02 22.86
N LEU A 282 -19.86 -2.48 23.86
CA LEU A 282 -20.13 -3.73 24.58
C LEU A 282 -21.45 -3.74 25.37
N SER A 283 -22.01 -2.60 25.75
CA SER A 283 -23.32 -2.57 26.44
C SER A 283 -24.49 -2.73 25.46
N MET A 284 -24.23 -2.60 24.17
CA MET A 284 -25.22 -2.72 23.08
C MET A 284 -25.20 -4.08 22.37
N LEU A 285 -24.25 -4.97 22.72
CA LEU A 285 -24.12 -6.35 22.22
C LEU A 285 -25.00 -7.31 23.03
#